data_AF-A0A8J3HHS2-F1
#
_entry.id   AF-A0A8J3HHS2-F1
#
_cell.length_a   1.000
_cell.length_b   1.000
_cell.length_c   1.000
_cell.angle_alpha   90.00
_cell.angle_beta   90.00
_cell.angle_gamma   90.00
#
_symmetry.space_group_name_H-M   'P 1'
#
loop_
_entity.id
_entity.type
_entity.pdbx_description
1 polymer ?
#
loop_
_entity_poly.entity_id
_entity_poly.type
_entity_poly.pdbx_seq_one_letter_code
_entity_poly.pdbx_strand_id
1 'polypeptide(L)'
;MTSPDLKLAQAAMADVDMSLVSPPVRRLALRLMEIDWPQTYLRTPSRIRLFNEYLRRNALWARKLGAPASYFWDIADRVDSKSYIDEQFVRQVWRVLDLRWVNAPHHHSCRHALRFASLKVALPDLPDPFEPLIRCFERGGNLGLSSCTIQIDSRGLAYSNLDSFADREPYDISEAVLDALDVPHMALVAERKAEAEREAEEERVSRGH
;
A
#
# COMPACT_ATOMS: atom_id res chain seq x y z
N MET A 1 9.93 1.73 -23.44
CA MET A 1 10.37 3.12 -23.22
C MET A 1 10.28 3.37 -21.73
N THR A 2 11.40 3.57 -21.04
CA THR A 2 11.39 3.86 -19.59
C THR A 2 10.84 5.25 -19.35
N SER A 3 9.83 5.36 -18.48
CA SER A 3 9.17 6.64 -18.13
C SER A 3 10.23 7.67 -17.68
N PRO A 4 10.12 8.96 -18.04
CA PRO A 4 11.00 10.03 -17.58
C PRO A 4 11.23 10.01 -16.05
N ASP A 5 10.19 9.63 -15.31
CA ASP A 5 10.22 9.51 -13.86
C ASP A 5 11.10 8.35 -13.38
N LEU A 6 11.22 7.26 -14.17
CA LEU A 6 12.11 6.15 -13.86
C LEU A 6 13.58 6.56 -14.04
N LYS A 7 13.89 7.41 -15.03
CA LYS A 7 15.23 7.98 -15.19
C LYS A 7 15.57 8.95 -14.05
N LEU A 8 14.59 9.74 -13.59
CA LEU A 8 14.75 10.62 -12.43
C LEU A 8 14.95 9.82 -11.14
N ALA A 9 14.20 8.73 -10.96
CA ALA A 9 14.37 7.80 -9.83
C ALA A 9 15.74 7.13 -9.86
N GLN A 10 16.17 6.63 -11.03
CA GLN A 10 17.50 6.04 -11.23
C GLN A 10 18.63 7.03 -10.97
N ALA A 11 18.47 8.31 -11.34
CA ALA A 11 19.44 9.36 -11.05
C ALA A 11 19.44 9.74 -9.55
N ALA A 12 18.28 9.86 -8.91
CA ALA A 12 18.17 10.08 -7.46
C ALA A 12 18.78 8.93 -6.64
N MET A 13 18.76 7.71 -7.19
CA MET A 13 19.38 6.53 -6.60
C MET A 13 20.91 6.48 -6.76
N ALA A 14 21.49 7.19 -7.72
CA ALA A 14 22.95 7.20 -7.94
C ALA A 14 23.70 7.86 -6.77
N ASP A 15 23.03 8.76 -6.04
CA ASP A 15 23.55 9.42 -4.83
C ASP A 15 23.23 8.66 -3.54
N VAL A 16 22.56 7.51 -3.62
CA VAL A 16 22.30 6.65 -2.47
C VAL A 16 23.51 5.73 -2.31
N ASP A 17 24.25 5.84 -1.20
CA ASP A 17 25.22 4.80 -0.84
C ASP A 17 24.46 3.55 -0.37
N MET A 18 24.04 2.77 -1.35
CA MET A 18 23.29 1.53 -1.13
C MET A 18 24.11 0.51 -0.33
N SER A 19 25.45 0.62 -0.31
CA SER A 19 26.33 -0.34 0.39
C SER A 19 26.17 -0.32 1.91
N LEU A 20 25.64 0.77 2.47
CA LEU A 20 25.37 0.94 3.90
C LEU A 20 23.99 0.40 4.32
N VAL A 21 23.15 0.00 3.36
CA VAL A 21 21.78 -0.48 3.60
C VAL A 21 21.75 -2.00 3.61
N SER A 22 21.08 -2.58 4.60
CA SER A 22 20.94 -4.04 4.69
C SER A 22 20.22 -4.61 3.44
N PRO A 23 20.57 -5.83 2.97
CA PRO A 23 19.94 -6.40 1.79
C PRO A 23 18.40 -6.46 1.82
N PRO A 24 17.73 -6.77 2.94
CA PRO A 24 16.26 -6.75 3.02
C PRO A 24 15.67 -5.35 2.80
N VAL A 25 16.24 -4.32 3.46
CA VAL A 25 15.79 -2.93 3.31
C VAL A 25 15.99 -2.46 1.87
N ARG A 26 17.14 -2.78 1.27
CA ARG A 26 17.42 -2.43 -0.13
C ARG A 26 16.40 -3.04 -1.08
N ARG A 27 16.09 -4.34 -0.94
CA ARG A 27 15.09 -5.01 -1.80
C ARG A 27 13.71 -4.38 -1.66
N LEU A 28 13.28 -4.08 -0.43
CA LEU A 28 11.99 -3.45 -0.20
C LEU A 28 11.94 -2.03 -0.79
N ALA A 29 13.00 -1.24 -0.62
CA ALA A 29 13.06 0.10 -1.16
C ALA A 29 12.97 0.11 -2.70
N LEU A 30 13.70 -0.79 -3.37
CA LEU A 30 13.63 -0.96 -4.82
C LEU A 30 12.20 -1.34 -5.26
N ARG A 31 11.59 -2.32 -4.59
CA ARG A 31 10.21 -2.74 -4.85
C ARG A 31 9.23 -1.57 -4.74
N LEU A 32 9.34 -0.76 -3.68
CA LEU A 32 8.47 0.41 -3.48
C LEU A 32 8.65 1.49 -4.57
N MET A 33 9.88 1.70 -5.03
CA MET A 33 10.18 2.68 -6.10
C MET A 33 9.68 2.24 -7.48
N GLU A 34 9.54 0.93 -7.71
CA GLU A 34 9.04 0.37 -8.97
C GLU A 34 7.52 0.46 -9.11
N ILE A 35 6.79 0.74 -8.01
CA ILE A 35 5.34 0.89 -8.04
C ILE A 35 4.96 2.12 -8.87
N ASP A 36 4.05 1.92 -9.83
CA ASP A 36 3.59 2.96 -10.77
C ASP A 36 2.45 3.84 -10.20
N TRP A 37 1.88 3.44 -9.07
CA TRP A 37 0.80 4.14 -8.33
C TRP A 37 -0.33 4.69 -9.23
N PRO A 38 -0.88 3.90 -10.17
CA PRO A 38 -1.93 4.40 -11.06
C PRO A 38 -3.15 4.80 -10.24
N GLN A 39 -3.72 5.98 -10.51
CA GLN A 39 -4.96 6.45 -9.91
C GLN A 39 -6.18 5.75 -10.53
N THR A 40 -6.20 4.42 -10.41
CA THR A 40 -7.24 3.54 -10.94
C THR A 40 -7.95 2.81 -9.82
N TYR A 41 -9.27 2.68 -9.96
CA TYR A 41 -10.13 1.97 -9.00
C TYR A 41 -10.53 0.59 -9.51
N LEU A 42 -9.95 0.12 -10.61
CA LEU A 42 -10.28 -1.17 -11.23
C LEU A 42 -10.00 -2.37 -10.33
N ARG A 43 -9.06 -2.22 -9.38
CA ARG A 43 -8.62 -3.29 -8.47
C ARG A 43 -9.07 -3.09 -7.03
N THR A 44 -10.09 -2.27 -6.77
CA THR A 44 -10.57 -2.01 -5.40
C THR A 44 -10.92 -3.29 -4.62
N PRO A 45 -11.59 -4.33 -5.19
CA PRO A 45 -11.92 -5.54 -4.44
C PRO A 45 -10.69 -6.29 -3.89
N SER A 46 -9.68 -6.54 -4.74
CA SER A 46 -8.44 -7.19 -4.30
C SER A 46 -7.66 -6.33 -3.31
N ARG A 47 -7.65 -5.01 -3.47
CA ARG A 47 -7.02 -4.08 -2.51
C ARG A 47 -7.68 -4.12 -1.14
N ILE A 48 -9.02 -4.21 -1.09
CA ILE A 48 -9.75 -4.41 0.17
C ILE A 48 -9.38 -5.75 0.81
N ARG A 49 -9.27 -6.84 0.03
CA ARG A 49 -8.84 -8.15 0.53
C ARG A 49 -7.44 -8.07 1.16
N LEU A 50 -6.49 -7.48 0.44
CA LEU A 50 -5.11 -7.28 0.88
C LEU A 50 -5.01 -6.42 2.14
N PHE A 51 -5.80 -5.34 2.21
CA PHE A 51 -5.81 -4.47 3.37
C PHE A 51 -6.42 -5.15 4.61
N ASN A 52 -7.46 -5.97 4.44
CA ASN A 52 -7.99 -6.78 5.54
C ASN A 52 -6.95 -7.79 6.05
N GLU A 53 -6.17 -8.40 5.16
CA GLU A 53 -5.05 -9.27 5.55
C GLU A 53 -3.94 -8.50 6.26
N TYR A 54 -3.62 -7.28 5.82
CA TYR A 54 -2.72 -6.37 6.52
C TYR A 54 -3.20 -6.12 7.96
N LEU A 55 -4.46 -5.76 8.15
CA LEU A 55 -5.03 -5.53 9.49
C LEU A 55 -5.00 -6.79 10.36
N ARG A 56 -5.29 -7.96 9.77
CA ARG A 56 -5.19 -9.27 10.44
C ARG A 56 -3.79 -9.52 10.98
N ARG A 57 -2.77 -9.38 10.13
CA ARG A 57 -1.38 -9.57 10.56
C ARG A 57 -0.93 -8.49 11.54
N ASN A 58 -1.33 -7.25 11.32
CA ASN A 58 -1.03 -6.14 12.23
C ASN A 58 -1.59 -6.40 13.65
N ALA A 59 -2.82 -6.87 13.75
CA ALA A 59 -3.43 -7.23 15.03
C ALA A 59 -2.73 -8.42 15.71
N LEU A 60 -2.25 -9.42 14.95
CA LEU A 60 -1.45 -10.51 15.51
C LEU A 60 -0.15 -9.99 16.15
N TRP A 61 0.54 -9.07 15.47
CA TRP A 61 1.73 -8.42 15.98
C TRP A 61 1.44 -7.58 17.22
N ALA A 62 0.34 -6.81 17.21
CA ALA A 62 -0.07 -5.99 18.34
C ALA A 62 -0.33 -6.85 19.58
N ARG A 63 -1.11 -7.93 19.43
CA ARG A 63 -1.38 -8.92 20.47
C ARG A 63 -0.10 -9.55 21.01
N LYS A 64 0.81 -9.98 20.13
CA LYS A 64 2.08 -10.60 20.52
C LYS A 64 2.99 -9.67 21.31
N LEU A 65 2.97 -8.38 20.99
CA LEU A 65 3.82 -7.35 21.61
C LEU A 65 3.12 -6.63 22.78
N GLY A 66 1.90 -7.01 23.14
CA GLY A 66 1.12 -6.37 24.20
C GLY A 66 0.83 -4.90 23.91
N ALA A 67 0.57 -4.56 22.65
CA ALA A 67 0.24 -3.23 22.18
C ALA A 67 -1.21 -3.20 21.65
N PRO A 68 -1.91 -2.05 21.72
CA PRO A 68 -3.19 -1.89 21.05
C PRO A 68 -3.00 -1.93 19.52
N ALA A 69 -3.88 -2.63 18.81
CA ALA A 69 -3.86 -2.60 17.35
C ALA A 69 -4.18 -1.18 16.84
N SER A 70 -3.44 -0.72 15.85
CA SER A 70 -3.58 0.61 15.28
C SER A 70 -3.35 0.57 13.77
N TYR A 71 -3.96 1.51 13.07
CA TYR A 71 -3.67 1.73 11.66
C TYR A 71 -2.23 2.25 11.54
N PHE A 72 -1.37 1.52 10.81
CA PHE A 72 -0.02 1.99 10.46
C PHE A 72 0.89 2.31 11.65
N TRP A 73 0.90 1.47 12.69
CA TRP A 73 1.85 1.63 13.80
C TRP A 73 3.22 1.01 13.51
N ASP A 74 4.23 1.53 14.23
CA ASP A 74 5.62 1.15 14.06
C ASP A 74 5.97 -0.11 14.88
N ILE A 75 5.79 -1.28 14.27
CA ILE A 75 6.13 -2.57 14.88
C ILE A 75 7.62 -2.63 15.22
N ALA A 76 8.49 -2.06 14.38
CA ALA A 76 9.93 -2.10 14.58
C ALA A 76 10.35 -1.36 15.85
N ASP A 77 9.75 -0.20 16.11
CA ASP A 77 9.98 0.58 17.33
C ASP A 77 9.69 -0.22 18.61
N ARG A 78 8.68 -1.09 18.56
CA ARG A 78 8.28 -1.92 19.70
C ARG A 78 9.15 -3.17 19.87
N VAL A 79 9.66 -3.72 18.78
CA VAL A 79 10.54 -4.89 18.78
C VAL A 79 11.97 -4.51 19.18
N ASP A 80 12.51 -3.45 18.57
CA ASP A 80 13.83 -2.92 18.86
C ASP A 80 13.82 -1.41 18.59
N SER A 81 13.65 -0.62 19.64
CA SER A 81 13.65 0.85 19.55
C SER A 81 15.00 1.44 19.14
N LYS A 82 16.09 0.65 19.22
CA LYS A 82 17.41 1.04 18.74
C LYS A 82 17.62 0.70 17.25
N SER A 83 16.65 0.02 16.63
CA SER A 83 16.68 -0.22 15.19
C SER A 83 16.71 1.12 14.45
N TYR A 84 17.82 1.33 13.76
CA TYR A 84 18.08 2.54 13.02
C TYR A 84 17.92 2.26 11.53
N ILE A 85 17.23 3.16 10.85
CA ILE A 85 17.30 3.29 9.40
C ILE A 85 17.85 4.68 9.10
N ASP A 86 18.77 4.77 8.13
CA ASP A 86 19.32 6.04 7.73
C ASP A 86 18.22 6.94 7.15
N GLU A 87 17.89 8.01 7.85
CA GLU A 87 16.85 8.95 7.44
C GLU A 87 17.21 9.69 6.14
N GLN A 88 18.50 9.80 5.78
CA GLN A 88 18.90 10.30 4.46
C GLN A 88 18.49 9.34 3.36
N PHE A 89 18.76 8.04 3.54
CA PHE A 89 18.30 7.00 2.64
C PHE A 89 16.78 7.04 2.49
N VAL A 90 16.03 7.10 3.59
CA VAL A 90 14.57 7.10 3.48
C VAL A 90 14.05 8.36 2.78
N ARG A 91 14.67 9.53 2.99
CA ARG A 91 14.39 10.76 2.21
C ARG A 91 14.60 10.60 0.71
N GLN A 92 15.62 9.84 0.29
CA GLN A 92 15.82 9.56 -1.13
C GLN A 92 14.71 8.67 -1.69
N VAL A 93 14.27 7.65 -0.94
CA VAL A 93 13.08 6.84 -1.29
C VAL A 93 11.85 7.74 -1.45
N TRP A 94 11.59 8.63 -0.50
CA TRP A 94 10.41 9.51 -0.55
C TRP A 94 10.42 10.46 -1.73
N ARG A 95 11.57 11.03 -2.11
CA ARG A 95 11.65 11.87 -3.32
C ARG A 95 11.16 11.15 -4.57
N VAL A 96 11.40 9.84 -4.69
CA VAL A 96 10.90 9.04 -5.81
C VAL A 96 9.39 8.82 -5.69
N LEU A 97 8.89 8.53 -4.48
CA LEU A 97 7.47 8.31 -4.22
C LEU A 97 6.63 9.59 -4.36
N ASP A 98 7.17 10.76 -4.00
CA ASP A 98 6.49 12.06 -4.11
C ASP A 98 6.17 12.41 -5.57
N LEU A 99 7.00 11.99 -6.52
CA LEU A 99 6.73 12.13 -7.96
C LEU A 99 5.53 11.30 -8.43
N ARG A 100 5.03 10.39 -7.58
CA ARG A 100 3.95 9.43 -7.89
C ARG A 100 2.65 9.72 -7.15
N TRP A 101 2.47 10.94 -6.61
CA TRP A 101 1.24 11.37 -5.92
C TRP A 101 0.91 10.52 -4.69
N VAL A 102 1.94 9.99 -4.03
CA VAL A 102 1.82 9.23 -2.80
C VAL A 102 1.42 10.17 -1.66
N ASN A 103 0.46 9.75 -0.84
CA ASN A 103 -0.06 10.58 0.26
C ASN A 103 0.47 10.15 1.64
N ALA A 104 0.21 10.95 2.69
CA ALA A 104 0.78 10.73 4.02
C ALA A 104 0.59 9.29 4.59
N PRO A 105 -0.60 8.66 4.54
CA PRO A 105 -0.77 7.25 4.90
C PRO A 105 0.21 6.28 4.24
N HIS A 106 0.49 6.46 2.95
CA HIS A 106 1.48 5.64 2.25
C HIS A 106 2.90 5.91 2.76
N HIS A 107 3.29 7.19 2.97
CA HIS A 107 4.60 7.54 3.53
C HIS A 107 4.85 6.87 4.87
N HIS A 108 3.89 6.96 5.80
CA HIS A 108 3.97 6.32 7.11
C HIS A 108 4.11 4.81 6.99
N SER A 109 3.25 4.18 6.18
CA SER A 109 3.27 2.74 5.95
C SER A 109 4.59 2.24 5.37
N CYS A 110 5.10 2.90 4.33
CA CYS A 110 6.38 2.57 3.71
C CYS A 110 7.54 2.75 4.69
N ARG A 111 7.51 3.80 5.52
CA ARG A 111 8.53 4.03 6.57
C ARG A 111 8.55 2.87 7.57
N HIS A 112 7.39 2.48 8.08
CA HIS A 112 7.29 1.40 9.05
C HIS A 112 7.69 0.05 8.45
N ALA A 113 7.34 -0.21 7.18
CA ALA A 113 7.80 -1.40 6.46
C ALA A 113 9.33 -1.43 6.31
N LEU A 114 9.95 -0.31 5.95
CA LEU A 114 11.41 -0.20 5.84
C LEU A 114 12.12 -0.34 7.18
N ARG A 115 11.60 0.26 8.27
CA ARG A 115 12.11 0.06 9.63
C ARG A 115 11.97 -1.40 10.07
N PHE A 116 10.83 -2.05 9.77
CA PHE A 116 10.63 -3.46 10.08
C PHE A 116 11.63 -4.36 9.35
N ALA A 117 11.86 -4.09 8.06
CA ALA A 117 12.87 -4.82 7.27
C ALA A 117 14.33 -4.58 7.75
N SER A 118 14.59 -3.55 8.56
CA SER A 118 15.93 -3.27 9.10
C SER A 118 16.24 -4.00 10.41
N LEU A 119 15.24 -4.66 11.03
CA LEU A 119 15.40 -5.40 12.27
C LEU A 119 16.44 -6.53 12.11
N LYS A 120 17.39 -6.58 13.06
CA LYS A 120 18.46 -7.60 13.11
C LYS A 120 18.30 -8.59 14.26
N VAL A 121 17.16 -8.51 14.95
CA VAL A 121 16.84 -9.38 16.09
C VAL A 121 16.04 -10.59 15.64
N ALA A 122 16.03 -11.64 16.46
CA ALA A 122 15.13 -12.76 16.23
C ALA A 122 13.68 -12.30 16.37
N LEU A 123 12.89 -12.48 15.30
CA LEU A 123 11.48 -12.12 15.28
C LEU A 123 10.62 -13.29 15.79
N PRO A 124 9.46 -13.01 16.41
CA PRO A 124 8.45 -14.02 16.64
C PRO A 124 8.06 -14.75 15.35
N ASP A 125 7.65 -16.01 15.47
CA ASP A 125 7.08 -16.78 14.36
C ASP A 125 5.67 -16.24 14.03
N LEU A 126 5.64 -15.13 13.30
CA LEU A 126 4.46 -14.43 12.82
C LEU A 126 4.65 -14.06 11.35
N PRO A 127 3.56 -13.99 10.57
CA PRO A 127 3.65 -13.59 9.18
C PRO A 127 4.13 -12.13 9.05
N ASP A 128 4.83 -11.82 7.95
CA ASP A 128 5.24 -10.45 7.63
C ASP A 128 3.99 -9.53 7.63
N PRO A 129 3.96 -8.49 8.48
CA PRO A 129 2.79 -7.64 8.62
C PRO A 129 2.60 -6.73 7.41
N PHE A 130 3.65 -6.32 6.71
CA PHE A 130 3.61 -5.32 5.64
C PHE A 130 3.46 -5.91 4.24
N GLU A 131 3.77 -7.20 4.03
CA GLU A 131 3.63 -7.84 2.71
C GLU A 131 2.26 -7.62 2.04
N PRO A 132 1.10 -7.81 2.74
CA PRO A 132 -0.20 -7.55 2.11
C PRO A 132 -0.41 -6.08 1.76
N LEU A 133 0.15 -5.16 2.56
CA LEU A 133 0.02 -3.72 2.32
C LEU A 133 0.87 -3.27 1.12
N ILE A 134 2.08 -3.79 0.98
CA ILE A 134 2.93 -3.52 -0.19
C ILE A 134 2.24 -4.04 -1.46
N ARG A 135 1.66 -5.25 -1.42
CA ARG A 135 0.87 -5.77 -2.55
C ARG A 135 -0.39 -4.94 -2.83
N CYS A 136 -0.99 -4.34 -1.81
CA CYS A 136 -2.11 -3.41 -1.99
C CYS A 136 -1.69 -2.17 -2.78
N PHE A 137 -0.46 -1.68 -2.53
CA PHE A 137 0.14 -0.55 -3.25
C PHE A 137 0.53 -0.92 -4.69
N GLU A 138 1.06 -2.11 -4.93
CA GLU A 138 1.39 -2.63 -6.27
C GLU A 138 0.16 -2.73 -7.18
N ARG A 139 -1.04 -2.85 -6.59
CA ARG A 139 -2.31 -2.84 -7.33
C ARG A 139 -2.86 -1.42 -7.57
N GLY A 140 -2.10 -0.39 -7.23
CA GLY A 140 -2.40 1.02 -7.51
C GLY A 140 -3.40 1.64 -6.55
N GLY A 141 -4.20 2.58 -7.05
CA GLY A 141 -5.30 3.25 -6.36
C GLY A 141 -4.87 4.14 -5.20
N ASN A 142 -5.85 4.66 -4.46
CA ASN A 142 -5.61 5.58 -3.35
C ASN A 142 -5.91 4.93 -1.99
N LEU A 143 -5.26 5.42 -0.95
CA LEU A 143 -5.48 5.04 0.45
C LEU A 143 -5.64 6.33 1.27
N GLY A 144 -6.81 6.53 1.87
CA GLY A 144 -7.09 7.69 2.69
C GLY A 144 -7.39 7.33 4.14
N LEU A 145 -7.22 8.30 5.02
CA LEU A 145 -7.74 8.26 6.39
C LEU A 145 -8.76 9.38 6.56
N SER A 146 -9.91 9.03 7.14
CA SER A 146 -10.93 9.96 7.61
C SER A 146 -11.20 9.67 9.10
N SER A 147 -11.87 10.59 9.80
CA SER A 147 -11.99 10.61 11.27
C SER A 147 -12.42 9.28 11.89
N CYS A 148 -13.15 8.43 11.17
CA CYS A 148 -13.58 7.11 11.64
C CYS A 148 -13.44 5.99 10.58
N THR A 149 -12.79 6.23 9.44
CA THR A 149 -12.73 5.24 8.35
C THR A 149 -11.40 5.25 7.63
N ILE A 150 -10.97 4.08 7.16
CA ILE A 150 -9.95 3.96 6.12
C ILE A 150 -10.65 3.97 4.78
N GLN A 151 -10.20 4.84 3.88
CA GLN A 151 -10.69 4.92 2.51
C GLN A 151 -9.76 4.08 1.63
N ILE A 152 -10.30 3.05 1.01
CA ILE A 152 -9.63 2.34 -0.09
C ILE A 152 -10.36 2.72 -1.35
N ASP A 153 -9.73 3.53 -2.19
CA ASP A 153 -10.36 4.17 -3.34
C ASP A 153 -11.63 4.94 -2.93
N SER A 154 -12.77 4.58 -3.52
CA SER A 154 -14.08 5.17 -3.23
C SER A 154 -14.82 4.48 -2.06
N ARG A 155 -14.19 3.53 -1.37
CA ARG A 155 -14.84 2.75 -0.31
C ARG A 155 -14.27 3.07 1.07
N GLY A 156 -15.12 3.63 1.91
CA GLY A 156 -14.86 3.81 3.34
C GLY A 156 -15.10 2.53 4.12
N LEU A 157 -14.08 2.08 4.84
CA LEU A 157 -14.12 0.93 5.73
C LEU A 157 -14.02 1.42 7.17
N ALA A 158 -15.11 1.24 7.92
CA ALA A 158 -15.13 1.49 9.35
C ALA A 158 -14.64 0.24 10.09
N TYR A 159 -13.60 0.38 10.89
CA TYR A 159 -13.17 -0.68 11.81
C TYR A 159 -13.26 -0.15 13.25
N SER A 160 -14.24 -0.67 13.99
CA SER A 160 -14.49 -0.27 15.38
C SER A 160 -13.63 -1.05 16.38
N ASN A 161 -13.11 -2.21 15.99
CA ASN A 161 -12.27 -3.06 16.84
C ASN A 161 -11.15 -3.71 16.00
N LEU A 162 -10.01 -3.04 15.93
CA LEU A 162 -8.83 -3.56 15.23
C LEU A 162 -8.25 -4.81 15.89
N ASP A 163 -8.35 -4.96 17.21
CA ASP A 163 -7.80 -6.13 17.91
C ASP A 163 -8.50 -7.43 17.49
N SER A 164 -9.80 -7.35 17.16
CA SER A 164 -10.59 -8.50 16.68
C SER A 164 -10.09 -9.08 15.36
N PHE A 165 -9.27 -8.33 14.60
CA PHE A 165 -8.72 -8.84 13.35
C PHE A 165 -7.79 -10.03 13.58
N ALA A 166 -7.12 -10.11 14.72
CA ALA A 166 -6.23 -11.23 15.02
C ALA A 166 -6.97 -12.58 15.14
N ASP A 167 -8.28 -12.58 15.35
CA ASP A 167 -9.10 -13.79 15.47
C ASP A 167 -9.71 -14.24 14.14
N ARG A 168 -9.47 -13.50 13.06
CA ARG A 168 -9.97 -13.87 11.73
C ARG A 168 -9.08 -14.93 11.09
N GLU A 169 -9.70 -15.79 10.31
CA GLU A 169 -8.97 -16.72 9.44
C GLU A 169 -8.10 -15.96 8.42
N PRO A 170 -6.93 -16.52 8.05
CA PRO A 170 -6.10 -15.97 6.99
C PRO A 170 -6.88 -15.77 5.70
N TYR A 171 -6.74 -14.59 5.11
CA TYR A 171 -7.29 -14.33 3.80
C TYR A 171 -6.39 -14.91 2.71
N ASP A 172 -6.98 -15.59 1.73
CA ASP A 172 -6.25 -15.97 0.52
C ASP A 172 -5.89 -14.71 -0.27
N ILE A 173 -4.59 -14.51 -0.43
CA ILE A 173 -3.98 -13.39 -1.16
C ILE A 173 -3.19 -13.90 -2.37
N SER A 174 -3.43 -15.12 -2.85
CA SER A 174 -2.84 -15.60 -4.11
C SER A 174 -3.26 -14.72 -5.29
N GLU A 175 -2.36 -14.53 -6.27
CA GLU A 175 -2.64 -13.67 -7.44
C GLU A 175 -3.93 -14.11 -8.15
N ALA A 176 -4.14 -15.42 -8.33
CA ALA A 176 -5.35 -15.94 -8.97
C ALA A 176 -6.65 -15.52 -8.25
N VAL A 177 -6.66 -15.54 -6.91
CA VAL A 177 -7.83 -15.11 -6.14
C VAL A 177 -8.01 -13.60 -6.20
N LEU A 178 -6.93 -12.82 -6.12
CA LEU A 178 -6.99 -11.37 -6.23
C LEU A 178 -7.50 -10.93 -7.61
N ASP A 179 -7.00 -11.53 -8.68
CA ASP A 179 -7.43 -11.24 -10.05
C ASP A 179 -8.89 -11.62 -10.25
N ALA A 180 -9.33 -12.78 -9.75
CA ALA A 180 -10.72 -13.21 -9.81
C ALA A 180 -11.68 -12.25 -9.07
N LEU A 181 -11.25 -11.62 -7.97
CA LEU A 181 -12.03 -10.61 -7.26
C LEU A 181 -12.22 -9.32 -8.07
N ASP A 182 -11.26 -8.97 -8.92
CA ASP A 182 -11.29 -7.72 -9.67
C ASP A 182 -12.14 -7.81 -10.95
N VAL A 183 -12.23 -8.99 -11.58
CA VAL A 183 -12.93 -9.19 -12.87
C VAL A 183 -14.37 -8.63 -12.87
N PRO A 184 -15.25 -8.96 -11.91
CA PRO A 184 -16.63 -8.43 -11.93
C PRO A 184 -16.68 -6.92 -11.76
N HIS A 185 -15.75 -6.36 -10.97
CA HIS A 185 -15.71 -4.92 -10.73
C HIS A 185 -15.23 -4.16 -11.97
N MET A 186 -14.22 -4.68 -12.66
CA MET A 186 -13.75 -4.11 -13.93
C MET A 186 -14.84 -4.10 -14.99
N ALA A 187 -15.63 -5.17 -15.11
CA ALA A 187 -16.77 -5.23 -16.02
C ALA A 187 -17.81 -4.14 -15.70
N LEU A 188 -18.20 -4.02 -14.42
CA LEU A 188 -19.15 -3.00 -13.97
C LEU A 188 -18.64 -1.56 -14.25
N VAL A 189 -17.35 -1.31 -14.03
CA VAL A 189 -16.75 0.01 -14.31
C VAL A 189 -16.75 0.30 -15.81
N ALA A 190 -16.46 -0.68 -16.66
CA ALA A 190 -16.49 -0.53 -18.11
C ALA A 190 -17.90 -0.24 -18.63
N GLU A 191 -18.92 -0.96 -18.13
CA GLU A 191 -20.33 -0.73 -18.48
C GLU A 191 -20.79 0.69 -18.13
N ARG A 192 -20.50 1.13 -16.90
CA ARG A 192 -20.83 2.49 -16.43
C ARG A 192 -20.15 3.57 -17.24
N LYS A 193 -18.89 3.34 -17.63
CA LYS A 193 -18.15 4.27 -18.49
C LYS A 193 -18.80 4.39 -19.86
N ALA A 194 -19.18 3.25 -20.47
CA ALA A 194 -19.84 3.24 -21.77
C ALA A 194 -21.23 3.90 -21.73
N GLU A 195 -21.96 3.77 -20.63
CA GLU A 195 -23.25 4.46 -20.42
C GLU A 195 -23.07 5.98 -20.33
N ALA A 196 -22.15 6.45 -19.48
CA ALA A 196 -21.86 7.88 -19.36
C ALA A 196 -21.38 8.51 -20.68
N GLU A 197 -20.61 7.78 -21.50
CA GLU A 197 -20.18 8.25 -22.82
C GLU A 197 -21.35 8.38 -23.80
N ARG A 198 -22.35 7.48 -23.73
CA ARG A 198 -23.57 7.58 -24.56
C ARG A 198 -24.41 8.79 -24.14
N GLU A 199 -24.66 8.95 -22.85
CA GLU A 199 -25.40 10.10 -22.31
C GLU A 199 -24.73 11.43 -22.67
N ALA A 200 -23.39 11.49 -22.59
CA ALA A 200 -22.64 12.70 -22.95
C ALA A 200 -22.74 13.04 -24.44
N GLU A 201 -22.73 12.05 -25.35
CA GLU A 201 -22.91 12.32 -26.78
C GLU A 201 -24.36 12.72 -27.10
N GLU A 202 -25.36 12.12 -26.45
CA GLU A 202 -26.76 12.53 -26.57
C GLU A 202 -26.98 13.98 -26.12
N GLU A 203 -26.41 14.38 -24.97
CA GLU A 203 -26.43 15.78 -24.53
C GLU A 203 -25.73 16.73 -25.51
N ARG A 204 -24.60 16.30 -26.10
CA ARG A 204 -23.86 17.10 -27.07
C ARG A 204 -24.65 17.33 -28.36
N VAL A 205 -25.32 16.28 -28.85
CA VAL A 205 -26.20 16.37 -30.02
C VAL A 205 -27.41 17.26 -29.74
N SER A 206 -27.99 17.16 -28.53
CA SER A 206 -29.15 17.97 -28.14
C SER A 206 -28.83 19.45 -27.89
N ARG A 207 -27.60 19.81 -27.49
CA ARG A 207 -27.18 21.21 -27.30
C ARG A 207 -26.59 21.86 -28.57
N GLY A 208 -26.33 21.07 -29.60
CA GLY A 208 -25.83 21.53 -30.91
C GLY A 208 -26.92 21.91 -31.91
N HIS A 209 -28.19 21.69 -31.58
CA HIS A 209 -29.38 22.17 -32.31
C HIS A 209 -29.99 23.37 -31.59
#